data_AF-A0A6P5TD67-F1
#
_entry.id   AF-A0A6P5TD67-F1
#
_cell.length_a   1.000
_cell.length_b   1.000
_cell.length_c   1.000
_cell.angle_alpha   90.00
_cell.angle_beta   90.00
_cell.angle_gamma   90.00
#
_symmetry.space_group_name_H-M   'P 1'
#
loop_
_entity.id
_entity.type
_entity.pdbx_description
1 polymer ?
#
loop_
_entity_poly.entity_id
_entity_poly.type
_entity_poly.pdbx_seq_one_letter_code
_entity_poly.pdbx_strand_id
1 'polypeptide(L)'
;MGALAEAYKHSLLDKQPIPLDYGSVRTLPESHIWLDQSDESPYVAYSTSPISPPVIDLTDPDAPRLIIQACETWGVFQLIGHDIPTKLMEDVESEAGKLFGLPVDQKLKALRSPGGGAGYGLPHISPFFNKCMWHEGFTIMGSPIDHTRQLWPQAYQGFCETMVDYQNQLKALTEQLIRIIFKSLNINSEEVDWLKDSQGSSTALQLNSYPACPDPTRAMGLAPHTDTSLITILQSKTSGLQVFKEGAGWILVQPIPGALIVNVGDFLHILSNGVFTTVRHRVVVTQIQRFSAAHFYAPPGDVIVSPVMSKDFGEVPRYRSVSVKGYVETKGKHFEKALSLIKK
;
A
#
# COMPACT_ATOMS: atom_id res chain seq x y z
N MET A 1 9.69 -9.77 -15.72
CA MET A 1 9.54 -8.55 -14.90
C MET A 1 8.05 -8.29 -14.77
N GLY A 2 7.54 -8.04 -13.56
CA GLY A 2 6.09 -7.84 -13.34
C GLY A 2 5.59 -6.49 -13.86
N ALA A 3 4.29 -6.41 -14.13
CA ALA A 3 3.65 -5.24 -14.71
C ALA A 3 3.77 -3.94 -13.90
N LEU A 4 3.72 -4.02 -12.56
CA LEU A 4 3.98 -2.87 -11.68
C LEU A 4 5.39 -2.32 -11.92
N ALA A 5 6.40 -3.20 -12.03
CA ALA A 5 7.78 -2.78 -12.27
C ALA A 5 7.93 -2.08 -13.62
N GLU A 6 7.19 -2.50 -14.65
CA GLU A 6 7.20 -1.84 -15.97
C GLU A 6 6.41 -0.53 -16.00
N ALA A 7 5.31 -0.43 -15.24
CA ALA A 7 4.52 0.79 -15.17
C ALA A 7 5.29 1.93 -14.45
N TYR A 8 6.13 1.60 -13.47
CA TYR A 8 6.98 2.59 -12.79
C TYR A 8 8.19 3.05 -13.64
N LYS A 9 8.63 2.30 -14.66
CA LYS A 9 9.77 2.68 -15.52
C LYS A 9 9.59 4.00 -16.24
N HIS A 10 8.35 4.34 -16.64
CA HIS A 10 8.07 5.52 -17.44
C HIS A 10 7.63 6.74 -16.60
N SER A 11 7.52 6.61 -15.28
CA SER A 11 6.93 7.63 -14.40
C SER A 11 7.92 8.38 -13.50
N LEU A 12 9.20 7.97 -13.45
CA LEU A 12 10.15 8.46 -12.44
C LEU A 12 11.32 9.22 -13.07
N LEU A 13 11.63 10.40 -12.50
CA LEU A 13 12.70 11.32 -12.87
C LEU A 13 14.10 10.67 -12.85
N ASP A 14 14.99 11.12 -13.74
CA ASP A 14 16.37 10.64 -13.97
C ASP A 14 17.32 10.67 -12.75
N LYS A 15 16.88 11.20 -11.60
CA LYS A 15 17.63 11.18 -10.33
C LYS A 15 16.68 10.91 -9.17
N GLN A 16 16.71 9.70 -8.61
CA GLN A 16 16.04 9.44 -7.33
C GLN A 16 16.85 10.09 -6.21
N PRO A 17 16.24 10.96 -5.37
CA PRO A 17 16.92 11.50 -4.22
C PRO A 17 17.29 10.36 -3.26
N ILE A 18 18.52 10.43 -2.74
CA ILE A 18 19.03 9.49 -1.75
C ILE A 18 18.25 9.71 -0.44
N PRO A 19 17.70 8.65 0.19
CA PRO A 19 17.07 8.78 1.50
C PRO A 19 18.00 9.43 2.52
N LEU A 20 17.45 10.24 3.42
CA LEU A 20 18.22 10.83 4.50
C LEU A 20 18.84 9.75 5.40
N ASP A 21 20.02 10.05 5.96
CA ASP A 21 20.54 9.30 7.10
C ASP A 21 19.82 9.75 8.38
N TYR A 22 18.65 9.18 8.63
CA TYR A 22 17.80 9.56 9.75
C TYR A 22 18.45 9.37 11.13
N GLY A 23 19.51 8.56 11.25
CA GLY A 23 20.25 8.38 12.52
C GLY A 23 21.09 9.61 12.93
N SER A 24 21.54 10.41 11.95
CA SER A 24 22.35 11.60 12.17
C SER A 24 21.54 12.91 12.21
N VAL A 25 20.29 12.89 11.77
CA VAL A 25 19.41 14.08 11.76
C VAL A 25 18.92 14.41 13.18
N ARG A 26 19.21 15.63 13.66
CA ARG A 26 18.80 16.13 14.98
C ARG A 26 17.63 17.12 14.94
N THR A 27 17.40 17.75 13.79
CA THR A 27 16.34 18.74 13.57
C THR A 27 15.66 18.46 12.26
N LEU A 28 14.35 18.73 12.17
CA LEU A 28 13.58 18.52 10.94
C LEU A 28 14.11 19.44 9.82
N PRO A 29 14.61 18.89 8.69
CA PRO A 29 15.10 19.71 7.58
C PRO A 29 13.97 20.44 6.85
N GLU A 30 14.24 21.60 6.25
CA GLU A 30 13.23 22.41 5.53
C GLU A 30 12.53 21.66 4.38
N SER A 31 13.24 20.71 3.76
CA SER A 31 12.68 19.82 2.73
C SER A 31 11.59 18.88 3.26
N HIS A 32 11.56 18.62 4.57
CA HIS A 32 10.62 17.73 5.25
C HIS A 32 9.60 18.49 6.10
N ILE A 33 9.55 19.83 5.99
CA ILE A 33 8.56 20.66 6.66
C ILE A 33 7.28 20.72 5.82
N TRP A 34 6.22 20.09 6.33
CA TRP A 34 4.85 20.08 5.80
C TRP A 34 4.02 21.07 6.62
N LEU A 35 3.93 22.33 6.18
CA LEU A 35 3.28 23.44 6.93
C LEU A 35 1.93 23.89 6.38
N ASP A 36 1.36 23.18 5.40
CA ASP A 36 0.20 23.72 4.69
C ASP A 36 -1.04 23.81 5.59
N GLN A 37 -1.74 24.95 5.51
CA GLN A 37 -2.92 25.32 6.30
C GLN A 37 -4.23 24.71 5.74
N SER A 38 -4.12 23.78 4.80
CA SER A 38 -5.23 22.98 4.27
C SER A 38 -5.49 21.74 5.16
N ASP A 39 -6.53 20.97 4.84
CA ASP A 39 -6.83 19.65 5.44
C ASP A 39 -5.65 18.64 5.35
N GLU A 40 -4.52 19.02 4.75
CA GLU A 40 -3.30 18.23 4.64
C GLU A 40 -2.30 18.51 5.77
N SER A 41 -2.63 19.39 6.71
CA SER A 41 -1.79 19.66 7.89
C SER A 41 -1.42 18.37 8.64
N PRO A 42 -0.14 18.15 9.01
CA PRO A 42 0.34 16.98 9.74
C PRO A 42 -0.13 16.94 11.20
N TYR A 43 -1.01 17.86 11.61
CA TYR A 43 -1.64 17.81 12.93
C TYR A 43 -2.23 16.42 13.13
N VAL A 44 -1.80 15.77 14.23
CA VAL A 44 -2.47 14.60 14.79
C VAL A 44 -3.81 15.11 15.30
N ALA A 45 -4.76 15.30 14.39
CA ALA A 45 -6.15 15.35 14.76
C ALA A 45 -6.43 13.96 15.32
N TYR A 46 -6.32 13.83 16.64
CA TYR A 46 -7.12 12.84 17.35
C TYR A 46 -8.55 13.23 17.03
N SER A 47 -9.13 12.62 15.99
CA SER A 47 -10.56 12.68 15.83
C SER A 47 -11.13 12.15 17.13
N THR A 48 -11.81 13.00 17.89
CA THR A 48 -12.58 12.60 19.08
C THR A 48 -13.81 11.80 18.67
N SER A 49 -14.00 11.56 17.36
CA SER A 49 -15.06 10.73 16.83
C SER A 49 -14.80 9.27 17.23
N PRO A 50 -15.78 8.57 17.81
CA PRO A 50 -15.68 7.16 18.20
C PRO A 50 -15.65 6.21 16.99
N ILE A 51 -15.40 6.74 15.80
CA ILE A 51 -15.58 6.04 14.53
C ILE A 51 -14.22 5.50 14.09
N SER A 52 -14.12 4.19 13.91
CA SER A 52 -12.94 3.50 13.40
C SER A 52 -13.32 2.59 12.23
N PRO A 53 -12.35 2.22 11.36
CA PRO A 53 -12.59 1.16 10.39
C PRO A 53 -13.16 -0.09 11.07
N PRO A 54 -14.10 -0.79 10.41
CA PRO A 54 -14.70 -2.00 10.96
C PRO A 54 -13.64 -3.09 11.14
N VAL A 55 -13.87 -3.96 12.12
CA VAL A 55 -13.08 -5.15 12.37
C VAL A 55 -13.89 -6.34 11.88
N ILE A 56 -13.27 -7.19 11.07
CA ILE A 56 -13.91 -8.35 10.46
C ILE A 56 -13.10 -9.58 10.84
N ASP A 57 -13.77 -10.56 11.43
CA ASP A 57 -13.21 -11.89 11.66
C ASP A 57 -13.49 -12.77 10.44
N LEU A 58 -12.44 -13.24 9.77
CA LEU A 58 -12.58 -14.07 8.58
C LEU A 58 -13.17 -15.46 8.89
N THR A 59 -13.19 -15.87 10.15
CA THR A 59 -13.81 -17.12 10.61
C THR A 59 -15.32 -16.98 10.84
N ASP A 60 -15.85 -15.75 10.86
CA ASP A 60 -17.29 -15.50 10.99
C ASP A 60 -18.02 -15.98 9.71
N PRO A 61 -19.09 -16.79 9.81
CA PRO A 61 -19.91 -17.16 8.64
C PRO A 61 -20.44 -15.97 7.84
N ASP A 62 -20.63 -14.82 8.48
CA ASP A 62 -21.11 -13.57 7.90
C ASP A 62 -19.97 -12.68 7.35
N ALA A 63 -18.70 -13.10 7.48
CA ALA A 63 -17.54 -12.36 7.00
C ALA A 63 -17.65 -11.90 5.54
N PRO A 64 -18.14 -12.73 4.58
CA PRO A 64 -18.33 -12.27 3.21
C PRO A 64 -19.19 -11.00 3.11
N ARG A 65 -20.34 -10.97 3.81
CA ARG A 65 -21.26 -9.84 3.80
C ARG A 65 -20.63 -8.61 4.45
N LEU A 66 -19.94 -8.80 5.58
CA LEU A 66 -19.26 -7.72 6.31
C LEU A 66 -18.13 -7.10 5.49
N ILE A 67 -17.38 -7.91 4.73
CA ILE A 67 -16.32 -7.43 3.84
C ILE A 67 -16.90 -6.52 2.76
N ILE A 68 -17.98 -6.94 2.10
CA ILE A 68 -18.62 -6.12 1.06
C ILE A 68 -19.11 -4.79 1.65
N GLN A 69 -19.80 -4.85 2.79
CA GLN A 69 -20.29 -3.65 3.47
C GLN A 69 -19.15 -2.70 3.84
N ALA A 70 -18.00 -3.22 4.29
CA ALA A 70 -16.82 -2.41 4.59
C ALA A 70 -16.19 -1.81 3.31
N CYS A 71 -16.11 -2.58 2.21
CA CYS A 71 -15.64 -2.07 0.92
C CYS A 71 -16.53 -0.92 0.40
N GLU A 72 -17.84 -1.02 0.56
CA GLU A 72 -18.81 0.02 0.14
C GLU A 72 -18.69 1.29 1.01
N THR A 73 -18.71 1.11 2.33
CA THR A 73 -18.92 2.24 3.26
C THR A 73 -17.63 2.89 3.76
N TRP A 74 -16.53 2.13 3.80
CA TRP A 74 -15.24 2.57 4.33
C TRP A 74 -14.12 2.54 3.29
N GLY A 75 -14.10 1.51 2.45
CA GLY A 75 -12.93 1.23 1.61
C GLY A 75 -11.72 0.71 2.37
N VAL A 76 -11.87 0.49 3.69
CA VAL A 76 -10.82 0.00 4.60
C VAL A 76 -11.45 -0.78 5.74
N PHE A 77 -10.79 -1.85 6.19
CA PHE A 77 -11.17 -2.61 7.38
C PHE A 77 -9.96 -3.28 8.04
N GLN A 78 -10.09 -3.63 9.32
CA GLN A 78 -9.13 -4.51 10.01
C GLN A 78 -9.63 -5.95 9.93
N LEU A 79 -8.75 -6.88 9.59
CA LEU A 79 -9.03 -8.28 9.40
C LEU A 79 -8.33 -9.10 10.48
N ILE A 80 -9.08 -9.95 11.17
CA ILE A 80 -8.58 -10.98 12.10
C ILE A 80 -9.01 -12.37 11.60
N GLY A 81 -8.52 -13.43 12.23
CA GLY A 81 -8.88 -14.81 11.84
C GLY A 81 -8.34 -15.21 10.45
N HIS A 82 -7.28 -14.56 9.97
CA HIS A 82 -6.71 -14.76 8.63
C HIS A 82 -5.65 -15.87 8.53
N ASP A 83 -5.44 -16.65 9.59
CA ASP A 83 -4.53 -17.80 9.69
C ASP A 83 -3.03 -17.57 9.41
N ILE A 84 -2.60 -16.38 8.98
CA ILE A 84 -1.17 -16.03 8.91
C ILE A 84 -0.53 -16.16 10.30
N PRO A 85 0.52 -16.99 10.48
CA PRO A 85 1.13 -17.21 11.78
C PRO A 85 1.70 -15.92 12.38
N THR A 86 1.34 -15.62 13.64
CA THR A 86 1.87 -14.45 14.38
C THR A 86 3.40 -14.44 14.41
N LYS A 87 4.02 -15.63 14.55
CA LYS A 87 5.47 -15.76 14.52
C LYS A 87 6.10 -15.28 13.21
N LEU A 88 5.48 -15.58 12.07
CA LEU A 88 5.95 -15.11 10.77
C LEU A 88 5.83 -13.58 10.66
N MET A 89 4.72 -13.00 11.15
CA MET A 89 4.55 -11.54 11.19
C MET A 89 5.61 -10.86 12.07
N GLU A 90 5.98 -11.47 13.21
CA GLU A 90 7.07 -11.00 14.07
C GLU A 90 8.44 -11.13 13.40
N ASP A 91 8.68 -12.22 12.69
CA ASP A 91 9.93 -12.44 11.97
C ASP A 91 10.10 -11.42 10.84
N VAL A 92 9.04 -11.10 10.09
CA VAL A 92 9.03 -10.03 9.07
C VAL A 92 9.42 -8.68 9.67
N GLU A 93 8.89 -8.32 10.84
CA GLU A 93 9.26 -7.08 11.52
C GLU A 93 10.69 -7.07 12.03
N SER A 94 11.15 -8.20 12.59
CA SER A 94 12.54 -8.37 13.02
C SER A 94 13.50 -8.20 11.83
N GLU A 95 13.21 -8.84 10.70
CA GLU A 95 14.01 -8.72 9.47
C GLU A 95 13.95 -7.31 8.86
N ALA A 96 12.78 -6.65 8.87
CA ALA A 96 12.67 -5.25 8.48
C ALA A 96 13.50 -4.33 9.40
N GLY A 97 13.47 -4.57 10.72
CA GLY A 97 14.29 -3.87 11.68
C GLY A 97 15.79 -4.02 11.42
N LYS A 98 16.25 -5.24 11.10
CA LYS A 98 17.63 -5.51 10.68
C LYS A 98 17.99 -4.73 9.42
N LEU A 99 17.11 -4.72 8.41
CA LEU A 99 17.32 -4.02 7.15
C LEU A 99 17.47 -2.50 7.36
N PHE A 100 16.52 -1.87 8.05
CA PHE A 100 16.50 -0.42 8.22
C PHE A 100 17.51 0.07 9.26
N GLY A 101 17.93 -0.82 10.18
CA GLY A 101 19.02 -0.58 11.13
C GLY A 101 20.43 -0.66 10.53
N LEU A 102 20.57 -1.05 9.26
CA LEU A 102 21.86 -1.02 8.57
C LEU A 102 22.39 0.43 8.41
N PRO A 103 23.73 0.61 8.42
CA PRO A 103 24.35 1.87 8.01
C PRO A 103 23.86 2.34 6.64
N VAL A 104 23.75 3.65 6.45
CA VAL A 104 23.20 4.24 5.21
C VAL A 104 23.96 3.78 3.97
N ASP A 105 25.29 3.75 4.00
CA ASP A 105 26.15 3.29 2.91
C ASP A 105 25.90 1.82 2.54
N GLN A 106 25.55 0.99 3.52
CA GLN A 106 25.15 -0.39 3.28
C GLN A 106 23.76 -0.47 2.62
N LYS A 107 22.77 0.28 3.12
CA LYS A 107 21.41 0.33 2.54
C LYS A 107 21.44 0.81 1.08
N LEU A 108 22.30 1.78 0.77
CA LEU A 108 22.46 2.33 -0.57
C LEU A 108 23.02 1.32 -1.60
N LYS A 109 23.61 0.21 -1.16
CA LYS A 109 24.02 -0.85 -2.09
C LYS A 109 22.83 -1.46 -2.82
N ALA A 110 21.66 -1.49 -2.18
CA ALA A 110 20.41 -1.97 -2.76
C ALA A 110 19.49 -0.85 -3.25
N LEU A 111 20.02 0.35 -3.52
CA LEU A 111 19.24 1.47 -4.05
C LEU A 111 18.54 1.05 -5.36
N ARG A 112 17.28 1.44 -5.53
CA ARG A 112 16.56 1.15 -6.78
C ARG A 112 17.29 1.74 -7.97
N SER A 113 17.33 0.99 -9.06
CA SER A 113 17.80 1.52 -10.34
C SER A 113 16.83 2.59 -10.86
N PRO A 114 17.31 3.55 -11.68
CA PRO A 114 16.43 4.48 -12.39
C PRO A 114 15.36 3.72 -13.18
N GLY A 115 14.09 4.06 -12.98
CA GLY A 115 12.95 3.33 -13.54
C GLY A 115 12.66 1.96 -12.92
N GLY A 116 13.47 1.49 -11.97
CA GLY A 116 13.26 0.24 -11.25
C GLY A 116 12.20 0.36 -10.14
N GLY A 117 11.34 -0.66 -10.05
CA GLY A 117 10.28 -0.72 -9.02
C GLY A 117 10.72 -1.33 -7.68
N ALA A 118 11.82 -2.08 -7.65
CA ALA A 118 12.31 -2.84 -6.49
C ALA A 118 13.61 -2.27 -5.92
N GLY A 119 13.87 -2.53 -4.62
CA GLY A 119 15.04 -2.09 -3.87
C GLY A 119 14.75 -0.99 -2.84
N TYR A 120 15.81 -0.50 -2.20
CA TYR A 120 15.82 0.56 -1.20
C TYR A 120 15.58 1.93 -1.85
N GLY A 121 14.78 2.78 -1.22
CA GLY A 121 14.59 4.17 -1.65
C GLY A 121 13.40 4.88 -1.03
N LEU A 122 13.13 6.08 -1.52
CA LEU A 122 11.98 6.90 -1.14
C LEU A 122 10.65 6.31 -1.63
N PRO A 123 9.48 6.68 -1.08
CA PRO A 123 8.18 6.23 -1.59
C PRO A 123 8.05 6.49 -3.09
N HIS A 124 7.42 5.58 -3.84
CA HIS A 124 7.16 5.76 -5.28
C HIS A 124 6.31 7.00 -5.58
N ILE A 125 5.53 7.49 -4.62
CA ILE A 125 4.72 8.70 -4.74
C ILE A 125 5.53 10.00 -4.55
N SER A 126 6.79 9.94 -4.12
CA SER A 126 7.59 11.13 -3.79
C SER A 126 7.67 12.18 -4.91
N PRO A 127 7.79 11.81 -6.20
CA PRO A 127 7.85 12.80 -7.27
C PRO A 127 6.59 13.66 -7.44
N PHE A 128 5.46 13.28 -6.84
CA PHE A 128 4.21 14.04 -6.91
C PHE A 128 4.11 15.16 -5.86
N PHE A 129 5.09 15.25 -4.97
CA PHE A 129 5.11 16.21 -3.88
C PHE A 129 6.37 17.08 -3.93
N ASN A 130 6.23 18.36 -3.57
CA ASN A 130 7.33 19.31 -3.47
C ASN A 130 8.11 19.22 -2.14
N LYS A 131 7.59 18.43 -1.19
CA LYS A 131 8.21 18.14 0.11
C LYS A 131 8.57 16.67 0.21
N CYS A 132 9.68 16.39 0.90
CA CYS A 132 10.11 15.04 1.20
C CYS A 132 9.30 14.48 2.38
N MET A 133 8.99 13.20 2.31
CA MET A 133 8.33 12.46 3.38
C MET A 133 9.35 11.87 4.36
N TRP A 134 9.00 11.77 5.64
CA TRP A 134 9.81 11.19 6.70
C TRP A 134 9.70 9.66 6.70
N HIS A 135 10.32 9.06 5.69
CA HIS A 135 10.20 7.65 5.36
C HIS A 135 11.46 7.09 4.70
N GLU A 136 11.72 5.83 4.97
CA GLU A 136 12.60 4.97 4.18
C GLU A 136 11.86 3.67 3.81
N GLY A 137 12.10 3.16 2.61
CA GLY A 137 11.38 1.98 2.13
C GLY A 137 12.25 1.00 1.37
N PHE A 138 11.80 -0.26 1.36
CA PHE A 138 12.40 -1.34 0.59
C PHE A 138 11.30 -2.12 -0.13
N THR A 139 11.32 -2.10 -1.47
CA THR A 139 10.29 -2.74 -2.29
C THR A 139 10.79 -4.07 -2.84
N ILE A 140 9.99 -5.11 -2.69
CA ILE A 140 10.23 -6.45 -3.24
C ILE A 140 9.17 -6.70 -4.32
N MET A 141 9.61 -6.92 -5.55
CA MET A 141 8.76 -7.33 -6.67
C MET A 141 9.31 -8.64 -7.23
N GLY A 142 8.65 -9.76 -6.94
CA GLY A 142 9.21 -11.09 -7.18
C GLY A 142 10.18 -11.50 -6.07
N SER A 143 11.38 -11.96 -6.45
CA SER A 143 12.40 -12.42 -5.49
C SER A 143 13.17 -11.27 -4.84
N PRO A 144 13.40 -11.28 -3.52
CA PRO A 144 14.22 -10.27 -2.85
C PRO A 144 15.74 -10.46 -3.04
N ILE A 145 16.18 -11.62 -3.56
CA ILE A 145 17.57 -12.10 -3.52
C ILE A 145 18.60 -11.11 -4.07
N ASP A 146 18.31 -10.48 -5.21
CA ASP A 146 19.33 -9.68 -5.91
C ASP A 146 19.73 -8.45 -5.10
N HIS A 147 18.75 -7.78 -4.48
CA HIS A 147 18.98 -6.63 -3.61
C HIS A 147 19.54 -7.07 -2.25
N THR A 148 19.03 -8.16 -1.67
CA THR A 148 19.45 -8.61 -0.33
C THR A 148 20.86 -9.17 -0.33
N ARG A 149 21.33 -9.79 -1.42
CA ARG A 149 22.74 -10.18 -1.58
C ARG A 149 23.69 -9.00 -1.55
N GLN A 150 23.26 -7.83 -2.06
CA GLN A 150 24.05 -6.60 -2.01
C GLN A 150 24.13 -6.05 -0.58
N LEU A 151 23.08 -6.23 0.21
CA LEU A 151 23.02 -5.85 1.63
C LEU A 151 23.77 -6.83 2.55
N TRP A 152 23.67 -8.13 2.32
CA TRP A 152 24.29 -9.17 3.15
C TRP A 152 24.85 -10.31 2.30
N PRO A 153 26.05 -10.16 1.71
CA PRO A 153 26.59 -11.15 0.76
C PRO A 153 26.68 -12.59 1.32
N GLN A 154 26.83 -12.74 2.63
CA GLN A 154 27.00 -14.03 3.31
C GLN A 154 25.82 -14.44 4.21
N ALA A 155 24.78 -13.60 4.36
CA ALA A 155 23.72 -13.81 5.35
C ALA A 155 22.32 -13.34 4.88
N TYR A 156 22.07 -13.34 3.57
CA TYR A 156 20.82 -12.87 2.99
C TYR A 156 19.67 -13.90 3.09
N GLN A 157 19.99 -15.17 3.37
CA GLN A 157 19.05 -16.29 3.28
C GLN A 157 17.86 -16.14 4.23
N GLY A 158 18.11 -15.85 5.51
CA GLY A 158 17.05 -15.74 6.52
C GLY A 158 16.03 -14.63 6.20
N PHE A 159 16.50 -13.47 5.72
CA PHE A 159 15.62 -12.40 5.24
C PHE A 159 14.80 -12.87 4.04
N CYS A 160 15.45 -13.49 3.05
CA CYS A 160 14.77 -13.96 1.84
C CYS A 160 13.71 -15.02 2.12
N GLU A 161 14.02 -16.03 2.93
CA GLU A 161 13.10 -17.10 3.33
C GLU A 161 11.88 -16.50 4.04
N THR A 162 12.10 -15.64 5.02
CA THR A 162 11.02 -14.95 5.75
C THR A 162 10.11 -14.15 4.83
N MET A 163 10.67 -13.36 3.90
CA MET A 163 9.87 -12.53 2.98
C MET A 163 9.13 -13.37 1.95
N VAL A 164 9.74 -14.45 1.45
CA VAL A 164 9.10 -15.38 0.50
C VAL A 164 7.93 -16.09 1.16
N ASP A 165 8.12 -16.61 2.37
CA ASP A 165 7.04 -17.27 3.13
C ASP A 165 5.89 -16.29 3.41
N TYR A 166 6.22 -15.06 3.80
CA TYR A 166 5.21 -14.03 4.04
C TYR A 166 4.47 -13.62 2.75
N GLN A 167 5.17 -13.44 1.63
CA GLN A 167 4.54 -13.17 0.33
C GLN A 167 3.58 -14.29 -0.09
N ASN A 168 3.93 -15.56 0.17
CA ASN A 168 3.06 -16.70 -0.13
C ASN A 168 1.78 -16.68 0.71
N GLN A 169 1.89 -16.42 2.02
CA GLN A 169 0.73 -16.31 2.92
C GLN A 169 -0.18 -15.14 2.51
N LEU A 170 0.40 -13.97 2.24
CA LEU A 170 -0.35 -12.78 1.79
C LEU A 170 -1.02 -12.99 0.43
N LYS A 171 -0.37 -13.71 -0.50
CA LYS A 171 -0.96 -14.05 -1.80
C LYS A 171 -2.17 -14.96 -1.62
N ALA A 172 -2.05 -16.02 -0.81
CA ALA A 172 -3.17 -16.92 -0.53
C ALA A 172 -4.37 -16.19 0.11
N LEU A 173 -4.09 -15.33 1.10
CA LEU A 173 -5.10 -14.49 1.75
C LEU A 173 -5.76 -13.54 0.76
N THR A 174 -4.97 -12.87 -0.08
CA THR A 174 -5.47 -11.96 -1.13
C THR A 174 -6.40 -12.70 -2.08
N GLU A 175 -6.00 -13.87 -2.58
CA GLU A 175 -6.83 -14.67 -3.48
C GLU A 175 -8.16 -15.08 -2.81
N GLN A 176 -8.16 -15.41 -1.51
CA GLN A 176 -9.37 -15.68 -0.76
C GLN A 176 -10.30 -14.46 -0.69
N LEU A 177 -9.76 -13.29 -0.34
CA LEU A 177 -10.52 -12.04 -0.28
C LEU A 177 -11.08 -11.65 -1.65
N ILE A 178 -10.27 -11.77 -2.71
CA ILE A 178 -10.71 -11.50 -4.08
C ILE A 178 -11.83 -12.46 -4.50
N ARG A 179 -11.76 -13.76 -4.16
CA ARG A 179 -12.86 -14.71 -4.44
C ARG A 179 -14.17 -14.30 -3.73
N ILE A 180 -14.09 -13.89 -2.46
CA ILE A 180 -15.25 -13.39 -1.70
C ILE A 180 -15.85 -12.17 -2.40
N ILE A 181 -15.01 -11.19 -2.74
CA ILE A 181 -15.42 -9.96 -3.39
C ILE A 181 -16.02 -10.27 -4.76
N PHE A 182 -15.36 -11.04 -5.61
CA PHE A 182 -15.80 -11.28 -6.98
C PHE A 182 -17.09 -12.09 -7.03
N LYS A 183 -17.30 -13.01 -6.08
CA LYS A 183 -18.58 -13.70 -5.92
C LYS A 183 -19.72 -12.72 -5.64
N SER A 184 -19.50 -11.67 -4.84
CA SER A 184 -20.51 -10.61 -4.62
C SER A 184 -20.74 -9.74 -5.87
N LEU A 185 -19.74 -9.66 -6.75
CA LEU A 185 -19.81 -8.93 -8.01
C LEU A 185 -20.50 -9.74 -9.12
N ASN A 186 -20.93 -10.98 -8.84
CA ASN A 186 -21.35 -11.97 -9.84
C ASN A 186 -20.31 -12.16 -10.96
N ILE A 187 -19.04 -11.91 -10.67
CA ILE A 187 -17.95 -12.17 -11.59
C ILE A 187 -17.60 -13.64 -11.44
N ASN A 188 -17.78 -14.42 -12.50
CA ASN A 188 -17.28 -15.77 -12.48
C ASN A 188 -15.75 -15.71 -12.50
N SER A 189 -15.08 -16.34 -11.53
CA SER A 189 -13.62 -16.45 -11.53
C SER A 189 -13.10 -17.14 -12.80
N GLU A 190 -13.94 -17.93 -13.46
CA GLU A 190 -13.67 -18.53 -14.77
C GLU A 190 -13.73 -17.54 -15.94
N GLU A 191 -14.15 -16.29 -15.74
CA GLU A 191 -14.20 -15.25 -16.78
C GLU A 191 -13.03 -14.27 -16.67
N VAL A 192 -12.21 -14.39 -15.61
CA VAL A 192 -11.08 -13.48 -15.36
C VAL A 192 -9.78 -14.26 -15.52
N ASP A 193 -9.27 -14.32 -16.74
CA ASP A 193 -8.13 -15.17 -17.09
C ASP A 193 -6.86 -14.88 -16.28
N TRP A 194 -6.62 -13.62 -15.88
CA TRP A 194 -5.49 -13.27 -15.02
C TRP A 194 -5.65 -13.69 -13.54
N LEU A 195 -6.88 -14.01 -13.10
CA LEU A 195 -7.10 -14.65 -11.79
C LEU A 195 -6.81 -16.16 -11.81
N LYS A 196 -6.96 -16.80 -12.97
CA LYS A 196 -6.68 -18.23 -13.15
C LYS A 196 -5.19 -18.52 -13.18
N ASP A 197 -4.43 -17.67 -13.86
CA ASP A 197 -2.98 -17.80 -13.96
C ASP A 197 -2.29 -16.85 -12.97
N SER A 198 -2.24 -17.27 -11.72
CA SER A 198 -1.64 -16.49 -10.63
C SER A 198 -0.14 -16.19 -10.83
N GLN A 199 0.52 -16.82 -11.81
CA GLN A 199 1.88 -16.49 -12.25
C GLN A 199 1.97 -15.12 -12.95
N GLY A 200 0.85 -14.58 -13.47
CA GLY A 200 0.77 -13.27 -14.11
C GLY A 200 0.41 -12.11 -13.18
N SER A 201 -0.11 -12.40 -11.97
CA SER A 201 -0.54 -11.35 -11.03
C SER A 201 0.63 -10.48 -10.57
N SER A 202 0.44 -9.16 -10.58
CA SER A 202 1.50 -8.21 -10.23
C SER A 202 1.41 -7.87 -8.75
N THR A 203 2.25 -8.54 -7.95
CA THR A 203 2.38 -8.26 -6.52
C THR A 203 3.60 -7.41 -6.24
N ALA A 204 3.52 -6.60 -5.18
CA ALA A 204 4.67 -5.93 -4.59
C ALA A 204 4.56 -5.97 -3.07
N LEU A 205 5.64 -6.33 -2.38
CA LEU A 205 5.75 -6.18 -0.94
C LEU A 205 6.63 -4.96 -0.64
N GLN A 206 6.06 -3.98 0.03
CA GLN A 206 6.73 -2.75 0.43
C GLN A 206 6.95 -2.76 1.94
N LEU A 207 8.21 -2.82 2.36
CA LEU A 207 8.61 -2.57 3.74
C LEU A 207 8.78 -1.06 3.93
N ASN A 208 8.20 -0.51 4.98
CA ASN A 208 8.26 0.90 5.32
C ASN A 208 8.81 1.07 6.73
N SER A 209 9.79 1.95 6.89
CA SER A 209 10.25 2.45 8.18
C SER A 209 10.01 3.96 8.25
N TYR A 210 9.47 4.38 9.38
CA TYR A 210 9.27 5.76 9.76
C TYR A 210 10.11 5.98 11.02
N PRO A 211 11.35 6.47 10.89
CA PRO A 211 12.23 6.72 12.03
C PRO A 211 11.61 7.71 13.01
N ALA A 212 12.08 7.70 14.26
CA ALA A 212 11.69 8.70 15.25
C ALA A 212 11.93 10.12 14.68
N CYS A 213 10.88 10.92 14.62
CA CYS A 213 10.93 12.24 14.01
C CYS A 213 11.19 13.30 15.09
N PRO A 214 12.21 14.18 14.95
CA PRO A 214 12.51 15.21 15.95
C PRO A 214 11.39 16.24 16.09
N ASP A 215 10.58 16.45 15.05
CA ASP A 215 9.41 17.31 15.09
C ASP A 215 8.24 16.70 14.30
N PRO A 216 7.48 15.77 14.90
CA PRO A 216 6.41 15.07 14.21
C PRO A 216 5.24 15.98 13.84
N THR A 217 5.11 17.14 14.50
CA THR A 217 4.00 18.08 14.25
C THR A 217 4.12 18.85 12.94
N ARG A 218 5.29 18.79 12.30
CA ARG A 218 5.60 19.46 11.03
C ARG A 218 6.08 18.50 9.94
N ALA A 219 6.03 17.20 10.19
CA ALA A 219 6.51 16.16 9.27
C ALA A 219 5.37 15.23 8.83
N MET A 220 5.47 14.73 7.60
CA MET A 220 4.56 13.72 7.06
C MET A 220 5.34 12.45 6.78
N GLY A 221 4.87 11.31 7.29
CA GLY A 221 5.52 10.01 7.05
C GLY A 221 5.24 9.50 5.65
N LEU A 222 3.99 9.53 5.23
CA LEU A 222 3.58 9.22 3.86
C LEU A 222 2.42 10.15 3.50
N ALA A 223 2.54 10.85 2.40
CA ALA A 223 1.59 11.87 1.98
C ALA A 223 0.19 11.29 1.69
N PRO A 224 -0.87 12.11 1.78
CA PRO A 224 -2.23 11.70 1.38
C PRO A 224 -2.27 11.12 -0.04
N HIS A 225 -2.85 9.93 -0.20
CA HIS A 225 -3.01 9.28 -1.50
C HIS A 225 -4.09 8.19 -1.46
N THR A 226 -4.43 7.64 -2.63
CA THR A 226 -5.12 6.34 -2.77
C THR A 226 -4.20 5.31 -3.40
N ASP A 227 -4.45 4.03 -3.13
CA ASP A 227 -3.69 2.94 -3.72
C ASP A 227 -4.15 2.62 -5.14
N THR A 228 -3.20 2.31 -6.02
CA THR A 228 -3.47 1.89 -7.41
C THR A 228 -3.67 0.38 -7.55
N SER A 229 -3.87 -0.34 -6.45
CA SER A 229 -4.07 -1.80 -6.43
C SER A 229 -5.55 -2.17 -6.66
N LEU A 230 -5.85 -3.48 -6.67
CA LEU A 230 -7.21 -3.95 -6.36
C LEU A 230 -7.42 -3.86 -4.85
N ILE A 231 -6.54 -4.51 -4.11
CA ILE A 231 -6.49 -4.44 -2.66
C ILE A 231 -5.05 -4.31 -2.18
N THR A 232 -4.90 -3.69 -1.02
CA THR A 232 -3.64 -3.62 -0.27
C THR A 232 -3.86 -4.28 1.08
N ILE A 233 -2.96 -5.19 1.47
CA ILE A 233 -2.94 -5.79 2.81
C ILE A 233 -1.74 -5.22 3.57
N LEU A 234 -1.99 -4.57 4.71
CA LEU A 234 -1.02 -3.87 5.51
C LEU A 234 -0.88 -4.50 6.89
N GLN A 235 0.34 -4.92 7.23
CA GLN A 235 0.73 -5.23 8.59
C GLN A 235 1.33 -4.00 9.26
N SER A 236 0.87 -3.67 10.47
CA SER A 236 1.52 -2.68 11.34
C SER A 236 1.15 -2.90 12.81
N LYS A 237 2.13 -2.80 13.71
CA LYS A 237 1.91 -2.89 15.17
C LYS A 237 1.71 -1.55 15.86
N THR A 238 2.09 -0.44 15.24
CA THR A 238 2.05 0.89 15.84
C THR A 238 1.20 1.84 15.04
N SER A 239 0.49 2.72 15.75
CA SER A 239 -0.40 3.72 15.17
C SER A 239 0.38 4.72 14.31
N GLY A 240 -0.30 5.33 13.34
CA GLY A 240 0.29 6.31 12.43
C GLY A 240 -0.45 6.39 11.10
N LEU A 241 -1.09 5.29 10.67
CA LEU A 241 -2.01 5.32 9.54
C LEU A 241 -3.24 6.18 9.88
N GLN A 242 -3.53 7.15 9.02
CA GLN A 242 -4.78 7.90 9.05
C GLN A 242 -5.54 7.68 7.76
N VAL A 243 -6.86 7.50 7.87
CA VAL A 243 -7.79 7.37 6.74
C VAL A 243 -8.74 8.56 6.73
N PHE A 244 -9.02 9.10 5.57
CA PHE A 244 -9.95 10.22 5.43
C PHE A 244 -11.38 9.70 5.27
N LYS A 245 -12.31 10.23 6.07
CA LYS A 245 -13.73 9.94 6.00
C LYS A 245 -14.51 11.23 5.82
N GLU A 246 -15.30 11.29 4.75
CA GLU A 246 -16.17 12.44 4.46
C GLU A 246 -17.05 12.78 5.67
N GLY A 247 -17.13 14.06 6.02
CA GLY A 247 -17.85 14.55 7.21
C GLY A 247 -17.15 14.32 8.57
N ALA A 248 -16.14 13.46 8.66
CA ALA A 248 -15.39 13.18 9.89
C ALA A 248 -13.90 13.61 9.82
N GLY A 249 -13.37 13.85 8.63
CA GLY A 249 -11.97 14.22 8.40
C GLY A 249 -11.00 13.04 8.52
N TRP A 250 -9.77 13.31 8.94
CA TRP A 250 -8.74 12.29 9.16
C TRP A 250 -9.00 11.50 10.46
N ILE A 251 -9.09 10.17 10.33
CA ILE A 251 -9.30 9.23 11.43
C ILE A 251 -8.02 8.41 11.61
N LEU A 252 -7.47 8.41 12.83
CA LEU A 252 -6.33 7.56 13.19
C LEU A 252 -6.79 6.10 13.34
N VAL A 253 -6.19 5.20 12.56
CA VAL A 253 -6.44 3.76 12.67
C VAL A 253 -5.58 3.21 13.81
N GLN A 254 -6.23 2.72 14.86
CA GLN A 254 -5.57 2.02 15.95
C GLN A 254 -5.37 0.55 15.55
N PRO A 255 -4.12 0.08 15.39
CA PRO A 255 -3.88 -1.31 15.01
C PRO A 255 -4.32 -2.27 16.11
N ILE A 256 -5.04 -3.31 15.72
CA ILE A 256 -5.37 -4.42 16.61
C ILE A 256 -4.21 -5.43 16.58
N PRO A 257 -3.71 -5.91 17.74
CA PRO A 257 -2.63 -6.89 17.77
C PRO A 257 -2.96 -8.13 16.93
N GLY A 258 -2.07 -8.46 15.99
CA GLY A 258 -2.24 -9.61 15.09
C GLY A 258 -3.22 -9.39 13.95
N ALA A 259 -3.88 -8.23 13.84
CA ALA A 259 -4.76 -7.92 12.71
C ALA A 259 -3.97 -7.37 11.51
N LEU A 260 -4.55 -7.52 10.33
CA LEU A 260 -4.12 -6.89 9.09
C LEU A 260 -5.10 -5.80 8.69
N ILE A 261 -4.63 -4.71 8.10
CA ILE A 261 -5.49 -3.67 7.54
C ILE A 261 -5.63 -3.92 6.04
N VAL A 262 -6.86 -3.96 5.52
CA VAL A 262 -7.13 -4.17 4.10
C VAL A 262 -7.74 -2.91 3.52
N ASN A 263 -7.13 -2.37 2.45
CA ASN A 263 -7.61 -1.21 1.72
C ASN A 263 -8.12 -1.63 0.33
N VAL A 264 -9.20 -0.98 -0.12
CA VAL A 264 -9.66 -1.01 -1.51
C VAL A 264 -8.84 -0.01 -2.32
N GLY A 265 -8.28 -0.47 -3.44
CA GLY A 265 -7.56 0.37 -4.39
C GLY A 265 -8.39 0.78 -5.59
N ASP A 266 -7.83 1.68 -6.40
CA ASP A 266 -8.48 2.28 -7.57
C ASP A 266 -8.99 1.24 -8.58
N PHE A 267 -8.28 0.13 -8.82
CA PHE A 267 -8.75 -0.86 -9.80
C PHE A 267 -10.02 -1.57 -9.33
N LEU A 268 -10.14 -1.84 -8.03
CA LEU A 268 -11.33 -2.47 -7.50
C LEU A 268 -12.51 -1.46 -7.44
N HIS A 269 -12.21 -0.18 -7.22
CA HIS A 269 -13.18 0.90 -7.39
C HIS A 269 -13.72 0.97 -8.83
N ILE A 270 -12.85 0.96 -9.84
CA ILE A 270 -13.26 0.97 -11.26
C ILE A 270 -14.10 -0.27 -11.59
N LEU A 271 -13.62 -1.44 -11.19
CA LEU A 271 -14.23 -2.73 -11.48
C LEU A 271 -15.61 -2.88 -10.83
N SER A 272 -15.80 -2.37 -9.61
CA SER A 272 -17.12 -2.28 -8.95
C SER A 272 -18.00 -1.12 -9.43
N ASN A 273 -17.66 -0.49 -10.56
CA ASN A 273 -18.37 0.67 -11.10
C ASN A 273 -18.52 1.83 -10.10
N GLY A 274 -17.58 1.96 -9.17
CA GLY A 274 -17.55 2.98 -8.12
C GLY A 274 -18.43 2.71 -6.91
N VAL A 275 -18.92 1.49 -6.72
CA VAL A 275 -19.66 1.11 -5.51
C VAL A 275 -18.72 0.88 -4.33
N PHE A 276 -17.58 0.21 -4.55
CA PHE A 276 -16.57 0.12 -3.50
C PHE A 276 -15.77 1.41 -3.42
N THR A 277 -15.62 1.93 -2.20
CA THR A 277 -14.97 3.22 -1.96
C THR A 277 -13.45 3.03 -1.95
N THR A 278 -12.72 3.85 -2.69
CA THR A 278 -11.26 3.97 -2.50
C THR A 278 -10.99 4.86 -1.29
N VAL A 279 -10.08 4.45 -0.42
CA VAL A 279 -9.78 5.19 0.81
C VAL A 279 -8.57 6.11 0.61
N ARG A 280 -8.79 7.43 0.74
CA ARG A 280 -7.66 8.38 0.83
C ARG A 280 -7.02 8.20 2.20
N HIS A 281 -5.73 7.93 2.24
CA HIS A 281 -5.00 7.62 3.46
C HIS A 281 -3.62 8.29 3.48
N ARG A 282 -3.07 8.49 4.68
CA ARG A 282 -1.74 9.07 4.93
C ARG A 282 -1.08 8.41 6.13
N VAL A 283 0.21 8.67 6.34
CA VAL A 283 0.91 8.22 7.56
C VAL A 283 1.52 9.42 8.27
N VAL A 284 1.10 9.64 9.52
CA VAL A 284 1.73 10.60 10.43
C VAL A 284 2.88 9.92 11.19
N VAL A 285 3.89 10.70 11.56
CA VAL A 285 5.06 10.21 12.30
C VAL A 285 5.00 10.61 13.76
N THR A 286 5.81 9.95 14.59
CA THR A 286 5.92 10.25 16.02
C THR A 286 7.38 10.29 16.44
N GLN A 287 7.65 10.50 17.72
CA GLN A 287 8.99 10.36 18.32
C GLN A 287 9.41 8.88 18.51
N ILE A 288 8.57 7.92 18.10
CA ILE A 288 8.83 6.48 18.18
C ILE A 288 8.89 5.94 16.75
N GLN A 289 9.90 5.10 16.50
CA GLN A 289 10.04 4.44 15.20
C GLN A 289 8.84 3.51 14.93
N ARG A 290 8.35 3.55 13.69
CA ARG A 290 7.26 2.71 13.21
C ARG A 290 7.69 1.90 12.00
N PHE A 291 7.29 0.63 11.98
CA PHE A 291 7.42 -0.24 10.82
C PHE A 291 6.04 -0.65 10.29
N SER A 292 5.98 -0.89 8.98
CA SER A 292 4.84 -1.55 8.36
C SER A 292 5.26 -2.29 7.09
N ALA A 293 4.52 -3.34 6.74
CA ALA A 293 4.70 -4.09 5.51
C ALA A 293 3.39 -4.07 4.71
N ALA A 294 3.42 -3.51 3.51
CA ALA A 294 2.26 -3.38 2.63
C ALA A 294 2.39 -4.32 1.42
N HIS A 295 1.42 -5.21 1.24
CA HIS A 295 1.28 -6.08 0.10
C HIS A 295 0.27 -5.51 -0.88
N PHE A 296 0.72 -5.10 -2.05
CA PHE A 296 -0.13 -4.61 -3.13
C PHE A 296 -0.44 -5.74 -4.09
N TYR A 297 -1.72 -5.93 -4.41
CA TYR A 297 -2.18 -6.89 -5.40
C TYR A 297 -2.90 -6.18 -6.54
N ALA A 298 -2.36 -6.30 -7.76
CA ALA A 298 -2.93 -5.69 -8.95
C ALA A 298 -2.93 -6.66 -10.14
N PRO A 299 -3.83 -6.47 -11.13
CA PRO A 299 -3.78 -7.23 -12.37
C PRO A 299 -2.47 -6.94 -13.14
N PRO A 300 -2.08 -7.83 -14.07
CA PRO A 300 -1.02 -7.56 -15.03
C PRO A 300 -1.29 -6.29 -15.86
N GLY A 301 -0.25 -5.74 -16.49
CA GLY A 301 -0.22 -4.37 -17.01
C GLY A 301 -1.01 -4.19 -18.30
N ASP A 302 -1.05 -5.25 -19.10
CA ASP A 302 -1.77 -5.39 -20.36
C ASP A 302 -3.26 -5.72 -20.14
N VAL A 303 -3.65 -6.14 -18.94
CA VAL A 303 -5.05 -6.40 -18.62
C VAL A 303 -5.88 -5.11 -18.68
N ILE A 304 -7.02 -5.22 -19.35
CA ILE A 304 -8.05 -4.19 -19.37
C ILE A 304 -8.96 -4.34 -18.15
N VAL A 305 -8.98 -3.33 -17.30
CA VAL A 305 -9.94 -3.21 -16.20
C VAL A 305 -11.16 -2.45 -16.69
N SER A 306 -12.33 -3.07 -16.55
CA SER A 306 -13.62 -2.51 -16.96
C SER A 306 -14.62 -2.58 -15.81
N PRO A 307 -15.54 -1.60 -15.68
CA PRO A 307 -16.64 -1.69 -14.75
C PRO A 307 -17.51 -2.92 -15.02
N VAL A 308 -17.84 -3.66 -13.97
CA VAL A 308 -18.80 -4.77 -14.02
C VAL A 308 -20.20 -4.23 -13.78
N MET A 309 -21.08 -4.49 -14.74
CA MET A 309 -22.48 -4.05 -14.67
C MET A 309 -23.32 -5.14 -14.03
N SER A 310 -24.07 -4.78 -13.01
CA SER A 310 -25.04 -5.67 -12.36
C SER A 310 -26.15 -4.83 -11.74
N LYS A 311 -27.18 -5.50 -11.21
CA LYS A 311 -28.22 -4.82 -10.44
C LYS A 311 -27.64 -4.03 -9.25
N ASP A 312 -26.57 -4.54 -8.65
CA ASP A 312 -25.95 -3.97 -7.45
C ASP A 312 -24.88 -2.91 -7.78
N PHE A 313 -24.23 -3.00 -8.96
CA PHE A 313 -23.20 -2.06 -9.42
C PHE A 313 -23.68 -1.00 -10.42
N GLY A 314 -24.95 -1.09 -10.83
CA GLY A 314 -25.56 -0.23 -11.83
C GLY A 314 -25.43 -0.78 -13.25
N GLU A 315 -26.39 -0.41 -14.08
CA GLU A 315 -26.51 -0.90 -15.47
C GLU A 315 -25.75 -0.02 -16.48
N VAL A 316 -25.28 1.17 -16.04
CA VAL A 316 -24.54 2.11 -16.88
C VAL A 316 -23.11 2.27 -16.33
N PRO A 317 -22.09 2.13 -17.18
CA PRO A 317 -20.70 2.29 -16.74
C PRO A 317 -20.43 3.75 -16.38
N ARG A 318 -19.98 3.99 -15.14
CA ARG A 318 -19.55 5.30 -14.63
C ARG A 318 -18.09 5.61 -14.99
N TYR A 319 -17.32 4.59 -15.37
CA TYR A 319 -15.92 4.72 -15.76
C TYR A 319 -15.67 4.13 -17.16
N ARG A 320 -14.63 4.62 -17.82
CA ARG A 320 -14.09 4.06 -19.06
C ARG A 320 -13.23 2.84 -18.73
N SER A 321 -13.23 1.85 -19.62
CA SER A 321 -12.28 0.74 -19.56
C SER A 321 -10.86 1.26 -19.80
N VAL A 322 -9.90 0.77 -19.03
CA VAL A 322 -8.50 1.19 -19.08
C VAL A 322 -7.58 -0.01 -18.95
N SER A 323 -6.44 -0.03 -19.65
CA SER A 323 -5.37 -0.97 -19.30
C SER A 323 -4.76 -0.58 -17.96
N VAL A 324 -4.30 -1.57 -17.19
CA VAL A 324 -3.60 -1.32 -15.91
C VAL A 324 -2.40 -0.39 -16.14
N LYS A 325 -1.59 -0.66 -17.16
CA LYS A 325 -0.45 0.19 -17.53
C LYS A 325 -0.91 1.61 -17.87
N GLY A 326 -1.93 1.78 -18.70
CA GLY A 326 -2.43 3.10 -19.11
C GLY A 326 -3.01 3.90 -17.94
N TYR A 327 -3.66 3.23 -16.98
CA TYR A 327 -4.16 3.89 -15.78
C TYR A 327 -3.01 4.32 -14.85
N VAL A 328 -2.01 3.46 -14.62
CA VAL A 328 -0.83 3.82 -13.83
C VAL A 328 -0.08 4.99 -14.47
N GLU A 329 0.09 5.01 -15.79
CA GLU A 329 0.69 6.14 -16.51
C GLU A 329 -0.15 7.42 -16.36
N THR A 330 -1.48 7.31 -16.42
CA THR A 330 -2.40 8.44 -16.18
C THR A 330 -2.25 8.97 -14.76
N LYS A 331 -2.19 8.10 -13.76
CA LYS A 331 -1.98 8.49 -12.36
C LYS A 331 -0.58 9.07 -12.13
N GLY A 332 0.43 8.58 -12.83
CA GLY A 332 1.77 9.18 -12.86
C GLY A 332 1.81 10.61 -13.44
N LYS A 333 0.81 11.02 -14.23
CA LYS A 333 0.71 12.39 -14.76
C LYS A 333 -0.30 13.25 -14.00
N HIS A 334 -1.31 12.63 -13.41
CA HIS A 334 -2.48 13.27 -12.82
C HIS A 334 -2.83 12.61 -11.48
N PHE A 335 -1.89 12.63 -10.53
CA PHE A 335 -1.92 11.87 -9.27
C PHE A 335 -3.29 11.84 -8.56
N GLU A 336 -3.83 13.01 -8.21
CA GLU A 336 -5.13 13.14 -7.51
C GLU A 336 -6.35 13.06 -8.45
N LYS A 337 -6.15 13.16 -9.77
CA LYS A 337 -7.23 13.34 -10.76
C LYS A 337 -7.45 12.12 -11.66
N ALA A 338 -6.64 11.07 -11.55
CA ALA A 338 -6.67 9.91 -12.44
C ALA A 338 -8.07 9.29 -12.58
N LEU A 339 -8.74 8.99 -11.45
CA LEU A 339 -10.11 8.47 -11.44
C LEU A 339 -11.11 9.42 -12.13
N SER A 340 -10.98 10.73 -11.87
CA SER A 340 -11.89 11.73 -12.46
C SER A 340 -11.77 11.84 -13.98
N LEU A 341 -10.57 11.62 -14.53
CA LEU A 341 -10.31 11.70 -15.97
C LEU A 341 -10.91 10.54 -16.76
N ILE A 342 -11.11 9.40 -16.10
CA ILE A 342 -11.71 8.21 -16.72
C ILE A 342 -13.19 8.05 -16.37
N LYS A 343 -13.74 8.94 -15.54
CA LYS A 343 -15.19 8.99 -15.26
C LYS A 343 -15.95 9.42 -16.52
N LYS A 344 -17.12 8.82 -16.75
CA LYS A 344 -17.99 9.11 -17.90
C LYS A 344 -18.97 10.24 -17.61
#